data_AF-A0A2H0PLI4-F1
#
_entry.id   AF-A0A2H0PLI4-F1
#
_cell.length_a   1.000
_cell.length_b   1.000
_cell.length_c   1.000
_cell.angle_alpha   90.00
_cell.angle_beta   90.00
_cell.angle_gamma   90.00
#
_symmetry.space_group_name_H-M   'P 1'
#
loop_
_entity.id
_entity.type
_entity.pdbx_description
1 polymer ?
#
loop_
_entity_poly.entity_id
_entity_poly.type
_entity_poly.pdbx_seq_one_letter_code
_entity_poly.pdbx_strand_id
1 'polypeptide(L)'
;MGKFTRNFSTFVVCGMVIGSPGLSAEISDFNLDDLYERPRDTLLDIWREIQSERFTANSCVADLEHANYLLRGFSLQKMNLTQLIGYQERIWHSQLIAPLRLSRSSLANRLKEFDQNHTLSRGCGAAALEFFRLARYDENLLNHQAEWRWFKRSDVKNHALEGPLQKIYSEYKNFKSYEDLKSGDILVGRGAGPFVTTISSVGTSDSDFSHLGIIYRHQATNEIFSIDAKSKNNIQIMPIKEFLEGDYVRMAVYRHHDSEVAARAAQHIYDFQKENEQNNIVIEYDLLAEDLSEGRTNCSLLIKDAYDTIAPDQGFQSEYFSRIELHNTSIVNRFGRNHMQLFFPGDIEIQPNFSLVAEWYDPRRIWDTQLYDVGASTLMDWIDRGDYGVKGSSKAALARSVYIKAQSGDKMAKHLLDKAHGPQSMSPELAALIVDFSVTLECLYKKLKTYETGIRKQNGDMPLSFQERVNYLEFLRERSERMNSRLCSNLHWEHNTITALQEDI
;
A
#
# COMPACT_ATOMS: atom_id res chain seq x y z
N MET A 1 -28.04 35.36 -34.81
CA MET A 1 -27.75 33.92 -34.92
C MET A 1 -26.39 33.77 -35.60
N GLY A 2 -25.32 33.53 -34.85
CA GLY A 2 -23.97 33.34 -35.38
C GLY A 2 -23.25 32.24 -34.60
N LYS A 3 -22.92 31.15 -35.28
CA LYS A 3 -22.24 29.97 -34.73
C LYS A 3 -20.76 30.30 -34.49
N PHE A 4 -20.31 30.15 -33.24
CA PHE A 4 -18.88 30.15 -32.89
C PHE A 4 -18.40 28.70 -32.82
N THR A 5 -17.66 28.26 -33.84
CA THR A 5 -16.91 27.00 -33.82
C THR A 5 -15.57 27.24 -33.12
N ARG A 6 -15.37 26.65 -31.93
CA ARG A 6 -14.06 26.59 -31.28
C ARG A 6 -13.33 25.33 -31.75
N ASN A 7 -12.27 25.54 -32.52
CA ASN A 7 -11.28 24.51 -32.81
C ASN A 7 -10.47 24.20 -31.55
N PHE A 8 -10.45 22.93 -31.15
CA PHE A 8 -9.49 22.40 -30.18
C PHE A 8 -8.14 22.21 -30.89
N SER A 9 -7.20 23.10 -30.64
CA SER A 9 -5.80 22.91 -31.01
C SER A 9 -5.10 22.07 -29.96
N THR A 10 -4.64 20.88 -30.37
CA THR A 10 -3.69 20.02 -29.66
C THR A 10 -2.41 20.82 -29.39
N PHE A 11 -2.14 21.19 -28.14
CA PHE A 11 -0.88 21.80 -27.76
C PHE A 11 0.13 20.69 -27.42
N VAL A 12 1.10 20.52 -28.32
CA VAL A 12 2.36 19.85 -28.03
C VAL A 12 3.08 20.68 -26.96
N VAL A 13 3.36 20.08 -25.81
CA VAL A 13 4.25 20.67 -24.79
C VAL A 13 5.64 20.74 -25.42
N CYS A 14 6.01 21.92 -25.90
CA CYS A 14 7.33 22.18 -26.45
C CYS A 14 8.33 22.15 -25.29
N GLY A 15 9.28 21.22 -25.35
CA GLY A 15 10.36 21.08 -24.38
C GLY A 15 11.28 22.30 -24.42
N MET A 16 11.14 23.19 -23.45
CA MET A 16 12.24 24.05 -23.03
C MET A 16 13.10 23.28 -22.04
N VAL A 17 14.14 22.61 -22.55
CA VAL A 17 15.29 22.19 -21.74
C VAL A 17 16.09 23.46 -21.47
N ILE A 18 15.81 24.13 -20.36
CA ILE A 18 16.69 25.18 -19.84
C ILE A 18 17.89 24.43 -19.26
N GLY A 19 18.96 24.32 -20.03
CA GLY A 19 20.23 23.80 -19.57
C GLY A 19 20.86 24.81 -18.62
N SER A 20 20.71 24.59 -17.31
CA SER A 20 21.59 25.20 -16.31
C SER A 20 22.88 24.36 -16.26
N PRO A 21 24.05 24.92 -16.60
CA PRO A 21 25.33 24.25 -16.42
C PRO A 21 25.78 24.48 -14.97
N GLY A 22 25.87 23.44 -14.16
CA GLY A 22 26.51 23.55 -12.85
C GLY A 22 26.14 22.44 -11.87
N LEU A 23 27.12 21.56 -11.64
CA LEU A 23 27.25 20.60 -10.53
C LEU A 23 26.18 19.51 -10.45
N SER A 24 26.62 18.27 -10.66
CA SER A 24 25.84 17.05 -10.43
C SER A 24 25.65 16.82 -8.94
N ALA A 25 24.60 17.37 -8.34
CA ALA A 25 24.26 17.12 -6.94
C ALA A 25 23.80 15.66 -6.75
N GLU A 26 24.34 14.95 -5.76
CA GLU A 26 23.82 13.65 -5.33
C GLU A 26 22.51 13.83 -4.53
N ILE A 27 21.68 12.79 -4.38
CA ILE A 27 20.45 12.91 -3.56
C ILE A 27 20.79 13.36 -2.13
N SER A 28 21.92 12.91 -1.60
CA SER A 28 22.47 13.27 -0.28
C SER A 28 22.77 14.76 -0.10
N ASP A 29 22.91 15.53 -1.18
CA ASP A 29 23.20 16.97 -1.13
C ASP A 29 21.97 17.80 -0.76
N PHE A 30 20.76 17.25 -0.90
CA PHE A 30 19.51 17.97 -0.60
C PHE A 30 19.13 17.82 0.88
N ASN A 31 18.59 18.87 1.49
CA ASN A 31 18.04 18.80 2.84
C ASN A 31 16.55 19.22 2.88
N LEU A 32 15.95 19.18 4.07
CA LEU A 32 14.55 19.57 4.25
C LEU A 32 14.31 21.06 3.94
N ASP A 33 15.28 21.94 4.20
CA ASP A 33 15.15 23.36 3.89
C ASP A 33 15.08 23.58 2.38
N ASP A 34 15.87 22.85 1.57
CA ASP A 34 15.72 22.86 0.10
C ASP A 34 14.32 22.43 -0.34
N LEU A 35 13.78 21.36 0.26
CA LEU A 35 12.41 20.89 -0.03
C LEU A 35 11.36 21.95 0.36
N TYR A 36 11.58 22.72 1.41
CA TYR A 36 10.64 23.77 1.82
C TYR A 36 10.77 25.06 1.00
N GLU A 37 11.99 25.45 0.64
CA GLU A 37 12.27 26.68 -0.10
C GLU A 37 12.02 26.55 -1.60
N ARG A 38 12.34 25.38 -2.20
CA ARG A 38 12.26 25.11 -3.64
C ARG A 38 11.66 23.73 -3.93
N PRO A 39 10.46 23.39 -3.41
CA PRO A 39 9.90 22.04 -3.44
C PRO A 39 9.85 21.41 -4.83
N ARG A 40 9.52 22.21 -5.86
CA ARG A 40 9.50 21.75 -7.25
C ARG A 40 10.86 21.28 -7.72
N ASP A 41 11.89 22.10 -7.49
CA ASP A 41 13.22 21.82 -8.03
C ASP A 41 13.83 20.63 -7.29
N THR A 42 13.67 20.55 -5.96
CA THR A 42 14.12 19.41 -5.15
C THR A 42 13.46 18.10 -5.60
N LEU A 43 12.14 18.07 -5.85
CA LEU A 43 11.47 16.86 -6.34
C LEU A 43 11.90 16.49 -7.77
N LEU A 44 12.15 17.48 -8.63
CA LEU A 44 12.68 17.24 -9.97
C LEU A 44 14.11 16.70 -9.92
N ASP A 45 14.92 17.15 -8.97
CA ASP A 45 16.30 16.69 -8.82
C ASP A 45 16.36 15.26 -8.26
N ILE A 46 15.48 14.89 -7.31
CA ILE A 46 15.30 13.48 -6.90
C ILE A 46 14.94 12.62 -8.11
N TRP A 47 13.98 13.05 -8.94
CA TRP A 47 13.59 12.32 -10.15
C TRP A 47 14.77 12.16 -11.12
N ARG A 48 15.49 13.24 -11.40
CA ARG A 48 16.66 13.24 -12.30
C ARG A 48 17.77 12.33 -11.79
N GLU A 49 17.99 12.30 -10.47
CA GLU A 49 19.05 11.47 -9.91
C GLU A 49 18.74 9.99 -10.05
N ILE A 50 17.50 9.57 -9.77
CA ILE A 50 17.03 8.20 -10.01
C ILE A 50 17.24 7.78 -11.48
N GLN A 51 17.02 8.71 -12.43
CA GLN A 51 17.26 8.46 -13.86
C GLN A 51 18.74 8.50 -14.26
N SER A 52 19.60 9.09 -13.45
CA SER A 52 21.00 9.30 -13.80
C SER A 52 21.79 8.00 -13.72
N GLU A 53 22.87 7.91 -14.49
CA GLU A 53 23.81 6.77 -14.44
C GLU A 53 24.48 6.59 -13.07
N ARG A 54 24.44 7.61 -12.20
CA ARG A 54 25.01 7.56 -10.84
C ARG A 54 24.15 6.76 -9.87
N PHE A 55 22.84 6.72 -10.07
CA PHE A 55 21.94 5.87 -9.29
C PHE A 55 22.15 4.41 -9.71
N THR A 56 23.00 3.70 -8.96
CA THR A 56 23.40 2.33 -9.23
C THR A 56 22.84 1.38 -8.17
N ALA A 57 22.91 0.07 -8.41
CA ALA A 57 22.54 -0.92 -7.41
C ALA A 57 23.30 -0.75 -6.08
N ASN A 58 24.54 -0.27 -6.13
CA ASN A 58 25.36 -0.04 -4.94
C ASN A 58 24.96 1.23 -4.16
N SER A 59 24.52 2.29 -4.85
CA SER A 59 24.08 3.54 -4.21
C SER A 59 22.60 3.52 -3.82
N CYS A 60 21.81 2.63 -4.43
CA CYS A 60 20.36 2.55 -4.31
C CYS A 60 19.84 2.68 -2.86
N VAL A 61 20.40 1.93 -1.91
CA VAL A 61 19.94 1.95 -0.51
C VAL A 61 20.13 3.33 0.10
N ALA A 62 21.36 3.85 0.07
CA ALA A 62 21.69 5.15 0.68
C ALA A 62 20.92 6.30 0.02
N ASP A 63 20.82 6.30 -1.31
CA ASP A 63 20.11 7.34 -2.06
C ASP A 63 18.60 7.32 -1.74
N LEU A 64 17.98 6.14 -1.70
CA LEU A 64 16.57 6.01 -1.38
C LEU A 64 16.26 6.27 0.09
N GLU A 65 17.12 5.87 1.03
CA GLU A 65 16.96 6.22 2.44
C GLU A 65 16.96 7.73 2.66
N HIS A 66 17.85 8.44 1.98
CA HIS A 66 17.88 9.90 2.03
C HIS A 66 16.65 10.53 1.36
N ALA A 67 16.23 10.03 0.19
CA ALA A 67 14.98 10.47 -0.42
C ALA A 67 13.76 10.21 0.49
N ASN A 68 13.71 9.06 1.17
CA ASN A 68 12.67 8.71 2.12
C ASN A 68 12.67 9.65 3.34
N TYR A 69 13.84 10.06 3.83
CA TYR A 69 13.96 11.08 4.86
C TYR A 69 13.34 12.41 4.43
N LEU A 70 13.63 12.87 3.20
CA LEU A 70 13.04 14.10 2.65
C LEU A 70 11.51 13.99 2.52
N LEU A 71 11.00 12.89 1.97
CA LEU A 71 9.56 12.67 1.80
C LEU A 71 8.82 12.54 3.14
N ARG A 72 9.40 11.87 4.15
CA ARG A 72 8.81 11.84 5.51
C ARG A 72 8.65 13.23 6.10
N GLY A 73 9.61 14.12 5.84
CA GLY A 73 9.60 15.51 6.26
C GLY A 73 8.76 16.45 5.39
N PHE A 74 8.15 15.97 4.30
CA PHE A 74 7.34 16.77 3.38
C PHE A 74 6.14 17.41 4.11
N SER A 75 6.16 18.73 4.29
CA SER A 75 5.10 19.47 5.01
C SER A 75 4.66 20.70 4.24
N LEU A 76 3.39 20.69 3.80
CA LEU A 76 2.75 21.83 3.13
C LEU A 76 2.71 23.08 4.01
N GLN A 77 2.76 22.93 5.34
CA GLN A 77 2.72 24.05 6.29
C GLN A 77 4.04 24.81 6.34
N LYS A 78 5.15 24.13 6.02
CA LYS A 78 6.50 24.71 6.03
C LYS A 78 6.94 25.19 4.66
N MET A 79 6.32 24.69 3.59
CA MET A 79 6.69 25.05 2.22
C MET A 79 6.42 26.51 1.91
N ASN A 80 7.38 27.12 1.23
CA ASN A 80 7.22 28.42 0.62
C ASN A 80 6.36 28.33 -0.64
N LEU A 81 5.05 28.26 -0.46
CA LEU A 81 4.08 28.17 -1.56
C LEU A 81 3.99 29.47 -2.38
N THR A 82 4.70 30.55 -2.00
CA THR A 82 4.77 31.77 -2.82
C THR A 82 5.52 31.55 -4.13
N GLN A 83 6.31 30.47 -4.28
CA GLN A 83 6.85 30.10 -5.60
C GLN A 83 5.82 29.42 -6.51
N LEU A 84 4.73 28.92 -5.93
CA LEU A 84 3.63 28.27 -6.66
C LEU A 84 2.54 29.30 -7.07
N ILE A 85 2.92 30.57 -7.29
CA ILE A 85 1.99 31.66 -7.60
C ILE A 85 1.12 31.31 -8.81
N GLY A 86 -0.17 31.17 -8.50
CA GLY A 86 -1.22 30.80 -9.43
C GLY A 86 -2.05 29.68 -8.81
N TYR A 87 -3.24 30.01 -8.29
CA TYR A 87 -4.23 29.05 -7.80
C TYR A 87 -4.86 28.21 -8.92
N GLN A 88 -4.07 27.76 -9.89
CA GLN A 88 -4.53 26.86 -10.93
C GLN A 88 -4.06 25.45 -10.58
N GLU A 89 -5.03 24.54 -10.46
CA GLU A 89 -4.87 23.09 -10.30
C GLU A 89 -3.76 22.51 -11.20
N ARG A 90 -3.61 23.06 -12.41
CA ARG A 90 -2.55 22.71 -13.37
C ARG A 90 -1.12 22.92 -12.86
N ILE A 91 -0.90 23.91 -11.99
CA ILE A 91 0.43 24.24 -11.44
C ILE A 91 0.84 23.17 -10.42
N TRP A 92 -0.04 22.81 -9.47
CA TRP A 92 0.21 21.73 -8.51
C TRP A 92 0.54 20.40 -9.18
N HIS A 93 -0.26 20.03 -10.20
CA HIS A 93 -0.04 18.80 -10.93
C HIS A 93 1.30 18.77 -11.65
N SER A 94 1.63 19.82 -12.42
CA SER A 94 2.85 19.84 -13.22
C SER A 94 4.13 20.07 -12.40
N GLN A 95 4.03 20.73 -11.24
CA GLN A 95 5.21 21.15 -10.48
C GLN A 95 5.56 20.22 -9.32
N LEU A 96 4.59 19.56 -8.67
CA LEU A 96 4.86 18.76 -7.47
C LEU A 96 4.41 17.30 -7.62
N ILE A 97 3.20 17.07 -8.13
CA ILE A 97 2.66 15.70 -8.27
C ILE A 97 3.36 14.94 -9.41
N ALA A 98 3.59 15.59 -10.56
CA ALA A 98 4.24 14.95 -11.69
C ALA A 98 5.66 14.46 -11.37
N PRO A 99 6.55 15.24 -10.72
CA PRO A 99 7.84 14.73 -10.26
C PRO A 99 7.75 13.49 -9.39
N LEU A 100 6.87 13.44 -8.39
CA LEU A 100 6.69 12.26 -7.54
C LEU A 100 6.32 11.01 -8.36
N ARG A 101 5.36 11.14 -9.29
CA ARG A 101 4.95 10.05 -10.18
C ARG A 101 6.09 9.61 -11.10
N LEU A 102 6.81 10.56 -11.69
CA LEU A 102 7.95 10.31 -12.57
C LEU A 102 9.10 9.61 -11.82
N SER A 103 9.37 9.98 -10.56
CA SER A 103 10.34 9.30 -9.72
C SER A 103 9.95 7.85 -9.47
N ARG A 104 8.68 7.56 -9.14
CA ARG A 104 8.20 6.18 -8.96
C ARG A 104 8.36 5.34 -10.24
N SER A 105 7.93 5.88 -11.38
CA SER A 105 8.10 5.25 -12.70
C SER A 105 9.57 4.95 -13.01
N SER A 106 10.43 5.95 -12.80
CA SER A 106 11.86 5.84 -13.10
C SER A 106 12.53 4.82 -12.19
N LEU A 107 12.19 4.82 -10.90
CA LEU A 107 12.70 3.84 -9.95
C LEU A 107 12.28 2.42 -10.32
N ALA A 108 11.01 2.19 -10.66
CA ALA A 108 10.54 0.87 -11.11
C ALA A 108 11.33 0.35 -12.33
N ASN A 109 11.64 1.23 -13.30
CA ASN A 109 12.50 0.87 -14.43
C ASN A 109 13.95 0.56 -14.01
N ARG A 110 14.52 1.32 -13.07
CA ARG A 110 15.87 1.05 -12.55
C ARG A 110 15.96 -0.27 -11.79
N LEU A 111 14.95 -0.61 -10.98
CA LEU A 111 14.91 -1.90 -10.29
C LEU A 111 14.92 -3.07 -11.28
N LYS A 112 14.17 -2.95 -12.38
CA LYS A 112 14.19 -3.94 -13.47
C LYS A 112 15.58 -4.06 -14.11
N GLU A 113 16.26 -2.94 -14.37
CA GLU A 113 17.64 -2.96 -14.90
C GLU A 113 18.61 -3.62 -13.90
N PHE A 114 18.47 -3.35 -12.60
CA PHE A 114 19.30 -3.97 -11.57
C PHE A 114 19.07 -5.47 -11.49
N ASP A 115 17.82 -5.91 -11.58
CA ASP A 115 17.44 -7.33 -11.61
C ASP A 115 17.99 -8.05 -12.84
N GLN A 116 17.85 -7.47 -14.03
CA GLN A 116 18.41 -8.01 -15.28
C GLN A 116 19.92 -8.19 -15.24
N ASN A 117 20.62 -7.35 -14.46
CA ASN A 117 22.06 -7.43 -14.25
C ASN A 117 22.44 -8.29 -13.03
N HIS A 118 21.47 -8.90 -12.34
CA HIS A 118 21.66 -9.65 -11.08
C HIS A 118 22.34 -8.83 -9.98
N THR A 119 22.01 -7.55 -9.91
CA THR A 119 22.57 -6.59 -8.94
C THR A 119 21.52 -6.02 -7.98
N LEU A 120 20.22 -6.29 -8.20
CA LEU A 120 19.17 -5.82 -7.30
C LEU A 120 19.29 -6.51 -5.94
N SER A 121 19.64 -5.74 -4.91
CA SER A 121 19.72 -6.24 -3.55
C SER A 121 18.36 -6.16 -2.84
N ARG A 122 18.14 -7.03 -1.85
CA ARG A 122 16.94 -6.98 -0.99
C ARG A 122 16.80 -5.63 -0.28
N GLY A 123 17.90 -5.04 0.18
CA GLY A 123 17.89 -3.72 0.82
C GLY A 123 17.40 -2.62 -0.13
N CYS A 124 17.83 -2.65 -1.39
CA CYS A 124 17.36 -1.72 -2.43
C CYS A 124 15.86 -1.90 -2.69
N GLY A 125 15.37 -3.14 -2.78
CA GLY A 125 13.93 -3.43 -2.91
C GLY A 125 13.09 -2.88 -1.74
N ALA A 126 13.53 -3.10 -0.50
CA ALA A 126 12.84 -2.59 0.68
C ALA A 126 12.82 -1.05 0.74
N ALA A 127 13.96 -0.41 0.44
CA ALA A 127 14.05 1.05 0.38
C ALA A 127 13.17 1.64 -0.73
N ALA A 128 13.00 0.93 -1.85
CA ALA A 128 12.13 1.32 -2.95
C ALA A 128 10.63 1.19 -2.61
N LEU A 129 10.22 0.13 -1.91
CA LEU A 129 8.83 0.01 -1.42
C LEU A 129 8.45 1.18 -0.51
N GLU A 130 9.35 1.54 0.40
CA GLU A 130 9.16 2.70 1.27
C GLU A 130 9.08 4.02 0.48
N PHE A 131 9.93 4.17 -0.54
CA PHE A 131 9.88 5.32 -1.44
C PHE A 131 8.55 5.41 -2.19
N PHE A 132 8.06 4.30 -2.75
CA PHE A 132 6.78 4.27 -3.45
C PHE A 132 5.62 4.68 -2.53
N ARG A 133 5.61 4.17 -1.30
CA ARG A 133 4.61 4.50 -0.27
C ARG A 133 4.64 5.98 0.10
N LEU A 134 5.81 6.51 0.47
CA LEU A 134 5.96 7.92 0.87
C LEU A 134 5.65 8.88 -0.29
N ALA A 135 6.12 8.58 -1.50
CA ALA A 135 5.82 9.39 -2.68
C ALA A 135 4.31 9.41 -3.00
N ARG A 136 3.61 8.27 -2.86
CA ARG A 136 2.14 8.23 -2.96
C ARG A 136 1.47 9.00 -1.83
N TYR A 137 2.01 8.94 -0.63
CA TYR A 137 1.48 9.66 0.51
C TYR A 137 1.49 11.18 0.25
N ASP A 138 2.63 11.70 -0.19
CA ASP A 138 2.80 13.12 -0.52
C ASP A 138 1.99 13.52 -1.75
N GLU A 139 1.90 12.64 -2.75
CA GLU A 139 1.00 12.82 -3.89
C GLU A 139 -0.46 12.98 -3.41
N ASN A 140 -0.94 12.14 -2.50
CA ASN A 140 -2.30 12.26 -1.97
C ASN A 140 -2.49 13.53 -1.16
N LEU A 141 -1.48 13.96 -0.40
CA LEU A 141 -1.49 15.21 0.35
C LEU A 141 -1.68 16.41 -0.59
N LEU A 142 -0.93 16.43 -1.68
CA LEU A 142 -0.98 17.45 -2.72
C LEU A 142 -2.31 17.43 -3.48
N ASN A 143 -2.77 16.26 -3.90
CA ASN A 143 -4.07 16.10 -4.59
C ASN A 143 -5.22 16.53 -3.68
N HIS A 144 -5.20 16.12 -2.41
CA HIS A 144 -6.18 16.57 -1.44
C HIS A 144 -6.19 18.08 -1.35
N GLN A 145 -5.05 18.75 -1.23
CA GLN A 145 -5.00 20.21 -1.18
C GLN A 145 -5.49 20.88 -2.47
N ALA A 146 -5.12 20.34 -3.65
CA ALA A 146 -5.52 20.88 -4.94
C ALA A 146 -7.02 20.71 -5.23
N GLU A 147 -7.60 19.58 -4.82
CA GLU A 147 -8.92 19.14 -5.26
C GLU A 147 -9.98 19.15 -4.13
N TRP A 148 -9.61 19.45 -2.87
CA TRP A 148 -10.51 19.45 -1.70
C TRP A 148 -11.83 20.20 -1.93
N ARG A 149 -11.76 21.35 -2.63
CA ARG A 149 -12.95 22.17 -2.93
C ARG A 149 -13.89 21.51 -3.95
N TRP A 150 -13.36 20.72 -4.87
CA TRP A 150 -14.15 19.98 -5.86
C TRP A 150 -14.82 18.76 -5.22
N PHE A 151 -14.13 18.06 -4.32
CA PHE A 151 -14.68 16.87 -3.66
C PHE A 151 -15.85 17.14 -2.73
N LYS A 152 -15.85 18.29 -2.03
CA LYS A 152 -17.03 18.69 -1.23
C LYS A 152 -18.32 18.82 -2.04
N ARG A 153 -18.25 18.87 -3.36
CA ARG A 153 -19.40 19.09 -4.25
C ARG A 153 -19.83 17.86 -5.05
N SER A 154 -19.07 16.76 -5.05
CA SER A 154 -19.41 15.57 -5.85
C SER A 154 -19.87 14.38 -4.99
N ASP A 155 -21.18 14.17 -4.96
CA ASP A 155 -21.81 12.96 -4.42
C ASP A 155 -21.67 11.74 -5.35
N VAL A 156 -20.97 11.89 -6.47
CA VAL A 156 -20.80 10.83 -7.47
C VAL A 156 -19.90 9.74 -6.88
N LYS A 157 -20.48 8.59 -6.53
CA LYS A 157 -19.72 7.36 -6.35
C LYS A 157 -19.00 7.08 -7.66
N ASN A 158 -17.67 7.10 -7.64
CA ASN A 158 -16.88 6.64 -8.77
C ASN A 158 -16.45 5.22 -8.42
N HIS A 159 -16.79 4.26 -9.26
CA HIS A 159 -16.29 2.90 -9.14
C HIS A 159 -14.79 2.89 -9.45
N ALA A 160 -14.07 1.90 -8.93
CA ALA A 160 -12.65 1.75 -9.21
C ALA A 160 -12.44 1.58 -10.73
N LEU A 161 -11.39 2.21 -11.28
CA LEU A 161 -11.07 2.17 -12.72
C LEU A 161 -12.19 2.69 -13.66
N GLU A 162 -13.14 3.47 -13.12
CA GLU A 162 -14.15 4.18 -13.90
C GLU A 162 -14.01 5.71 -13.73
N GLY A 163 -14.30 6.44 -14.81
CA GLY A 163 -14.43 7.91 -14.79
C GLY A 163 -13.34 8.67 -15.56
N PRO A 164 -13.46 10.01 -15.65
CA PRO A 164 -12.52 10.83 -16.41
C PRO A 164 -11.10 10.72 -15.84
N LEU A 165 -10.15 10.64 -16.77
CA LEU A 165 -8.70 10.36 -16.68
C LEU A 165 -7.90 10.96 -15.50
N GLN A 166 -8.44 11.92 -14.73
CA GLN A 166 -7.76 12.47 -13.56
C GLN A 166 -7.53 11.43 -12.44
N LYS A 167 -8.26 10.31 -12.47
CA LYS A 167 -8.16 9.23 -11.48
C LYS A 167 -7.49 7.98 -12.00
N ILE A 168 -6.91 8.00 -13.19
CA ILE A 168 -6.20 6.85 -13.76
C ILE A 168 -4.81 7.36 -14.17
N TYR A 169 -3.83 7.16 -13.30
CA TYR A 169 -2.43 7.33 -13.68
C TYR A 169 -2.04 6.15 -14.55
N SER A 170 -1.73 6.41 -15.81
CA SER A 170 -1.26 5.38 -16.73
C SER A 170 -0.04 5.86 -17.49
N GLU A 171 1.08 5.15 -17.31
CA GLU A 171 2.25 5.28 -18.18
C GLU A 171 1.93 4.82 -19.60
N TYR A 172 0.93 3.95 -19.72
CA TYR A 172 0.37 3.47 -20.96
C TYR A 172 -0.76 4.40 -21.40
N LYS A 173 -0.44 5.39 -22.24
CA LYS A 173 -1.40 6.39 -22.78
C LYS A 173 -2.75 5.84 -23.32
N ASN A 174 -2.87 4.53 -23.47
CA ASN A 174 -4.03 3.82 -23.98
C ASN A 174 -4.95 3.21 -22.91
N PHE A 175 -4.60 3.15 -21.62
CA PHE A 175 -5.51 2.63 -20.59
C PHE A 175 -6.54 3.70 -20.19
N LYS A 176 -7.82 3.45 -20.45
CA LYS A 176 -8.93 4.39 -20.27
C LYS A 176 -9.91 3.92 -19.21
N SER A 177 -10.12 2.62 -19.08
CA SER A 177 -11.09 2.04 -18.16
C SER A 177 -10.86 0.54 -17.97
N TYR A 178 -11.65 -0.11 -17.11
CA TYR A 178 -11.55 -1.55 -16.87
C TYR A 178 -11.72 -2.41 -18.13
N GLU A 179 -12.33 -1.89 -19.19
CA GLU A 179 -12.44 -2.58 -20.48
C GLU A 179 -11.07 -2.84 -21.16
N ASP A 180 -10.03 -2.09 -20.78
CA ASP A 180 -8.65 -2.27 -21.29
C ASP A 180 -7.84 -3.33 -20.53
N LEU A 181 -8.44 -3.98 -19.52
CA LEU A 181 -7.84 -5.07 -18.78
C LEU A 181 -7.63 -6.30 -19.68
N LYS A 182 -6.51 -6.99 -19.49
CA LYS A 182 -6.12 -8.20 -20.24
C LYS A 182 -6.02 -9.40 -19.30
N SER A 183 -6.19 -10.60 -19.84
CA SER A 183 -5.91 -11.82 -19.09
C SER A 183 -4.48 -11.78 -18.56
N GLY A 184 -4.33 -12.05 -17.26
CA GLY A 184 -3.06 -12.00 -16.54
C GLY A 184 -2.75 -10.66 -15.88
N ASP A 185 -3.47 -9.58 -16.18
CA ASP A 185 -3.34 -8.36 -15.39
C ASP A 185 -3.63 -8.65 -13.92
N ILE A 186 -2.79 -8.12 -13.04
CA ILE A 186 -2.95 -8.23 -11.59
C ILE A 186 -3.60 -6.94 -11.10
N LEU A 187 -4.78 -7.05 -10.51
CA LEU A 187 -5.40 -5.98 -9.74
C LEU A 187 -4.87 -6.01 -8.32
N VAL A 188 -4.36 -4.87 -7.88
CA VAL A 188 -3.81 -4.68 -6.55
C VAL A 188 -4.66 -3.64 -5.84
N GLY A 189 -5.36 -4.03 -4.79
CA GLY A 189 -6.35 -3.20 -4.12
C GLY A 189 -5.93 -2.75 -2.72
N ARG A 190 -6.35 -1.54 -2.35
CA ARG A 190 -6.34 -1.02 -0.98
C ARG A 190 -7.76 -0.87 -0.48
N GLY A 191 -8.15 -1.67 0.51
CA GLY A 191 -9.43 -1.49 1.20
C GLY A 191 -9.39 -0.32 2.19
N ALA A 192 -10.57 0.14 2.61
CA ALA A 192 -10.66 1.07 3.73
C ALA A 192 -10.72 0.32 5.07
N GLY A 193 -10.00 0.82 6.07
CA GLY A 193 -10.23 0.48 7.48
C GLY A 193 -9.11 -0.28 8.18
N PRO A 194 -9.24 -0.46 9.50
CA PRO A 194 -8.14 -0.86 10.37
C PRO A 194 -7.68 -2.31 10.18
N PHE A 195 -8.61 -3.23 9.88
CA PHE A 195 -8.28 -4.64 9.64
C PHE A 195 -7.36 -4.79 8.41
N VAL A 196 -7.76 -4.14 7.31
CA VAL A 196 -7.03 -4.17 6.04
C VAL A 196 -5.67 -3.48 6.18
N THR A 197 -5.62 -2.38 6.95
CA THR A 197 -4.37 -1.68 7.28
C THR A 197 -3.41 -2.56 8.09
N THR A 198 -3.94 -3.37 9.01
CA THR A 198 -3.11 -4.30 9.79
C THR A 198 -2.39 -5.30 8.87
N ILE A 199 -3.10 -5.84 7.87
CA ILE A 199 -2.51 -6.77 6.90
C ILE A 199 -1.41 -6.10 6.07
N SER A 200 -1.61 -4.86 5.64
CA SER A 200 -0.62 -4.15 4.81
C SER A 200 0.64 -3.69 5.55
N SER A 201 0.62 -3.73 6.88
CA SER A 201 1.69 -3.23 7.75
C SER A 201 2.38 -4.32 8.57
N VAL A 202 2.04 -5.60 8.33
CA VAL A 202 2.62 -6.72 9.09
C VAL A 202 4.00 -7.15 8.60
N GLY A 203 4.34 -6.81 7.36
CA GLY A 203 5.64 -7.13 6.77
C GLY A 203 6.73 -6.13 7.17
N THR A 204 7.98 -6.47 6.81
CA THR A 204 9.19 -5.62 6.96
C THR A 204 9.10 -4.31 6.20
N SER A 205 8.16 -4.19 5.27
CA SER A 205 7.89 -2.99 4.51
C SER A 205 6.40 -2.73 4.51
N ASP A 206 6.01 -1.55 4.97
CA ASP A 206 4.63 -1.08 4.84
C ASP A 206 4.26 -0.97 3.36
N SER A 207 3.02 -1.34 3.03
CA SER A 207 2.50 -1.22 1.67
C SER A 207 1.20 -0.43 1.62
N ASP A 208 0.99 0.29 0.52
CA ASP A 208 -0.29 0.91 0.19
C ASP A 208 -1.35 -0.11 -0.27
N PHE A 209 -0.97 -1.39 -0.38
CA PHE A 209 -1.82 -2.44 -0.92
C PHE A 209 -2.05 -3.58 0.07
N SER A 210 -3.21 -4.20 -0.04
CA SER A 210 -3.69 -5.19 0.94
C SER A 210 -4.31 -6.42 0.32
N HIS A 211 -4.55 -6.42 -0.99
CA HIS A 211 -5.27 -7.49 -1.67
C HIS A 211 -4.85 -7.60 -3.13
N LEU A 212 -4.83 -8.82 -3.66
CA LEU A 212 -4.50 -9.14 -5.05
C LEU A 212 -5.63 -9.92 -5.72
N GLY A 213 -5.80 -9.71 -7.02
CA GLY A 213 -6.62 -10.55 -7.89
C GLY A 213 -6.01 -10.60 -9.29
N ILE A 214 -6.25 -11.68 -10.01
CA ILE A 214 -5.83 -11.85 -11.40
C ILE A 214 -7.03 -11.72 -12.33
N ILE A 215 -6.84 -10.99 -13.43
CA ILE A 215 -7.86 -10.82 -14.45
C ILE A 215 -7.84 -11.99 -15.40
N TYR A 216 -9.03 -12.52 -15.69
CA TYR A 216 -9.25 -13.47 -16.76
C TYR A 216 -10.33 -12.94 -17.70
N ARG A 217 -9.98 -12.82 -18.99
CA ARG A 217 -10.92 -12.50 -20.06
C ARG A 217 -11.27 -13.77 -20.81
N HIS A 218 -12.53 -14.18 -20.72
CA HIS A 218 -13.00 -15.43 -21.30
C HIS A 218 -13.03 -15.33 -22.83
N GLN A 219 -12.36 -16.25 -23.53
CA GLN A 219 -12.12 -16.13 -24.98
C GLN A 219 -13.41 -16.15 -25.81
N ALA A 220 -14.41 -16.96 -25.41
CA ALA A 220 -15.63 -17.12 -26.22
C ALA A 220 -16.66 -16.00 -26.02
N THR A 221 -16.73 -15.43 -24.82
CA THR A 221 -17.76 -14.43 -24.45
C THR A 221 -17.20 -13.02 -24.35
N ASN A 222 -15.87 -12.88 -24.30
CA ASN A 222 -15.15 -11.64 -24.00
C ASN A 222 -15.51 -11.01 -22.64
N GLU A 223 -16.16 -11.77 -21.76
CA GLU A 223 -16.45 -11.36 -20.39
C GLU A 223 -15.17 -11.30 -19.56
N ILE A 224 -15.08 -10.31 -18.68
CA ILE A 224 -13.92 -10.07 -17.83
C ILE A 224 -14.29 -10.49 -16.41
N PHE A 225 -13.47 -11.38 -15.86
CA PHE A 225 -13.57 -11.87 -14.50
C PHE A 225 -12.34 -11.43 -13.70
N SER A 226 -12.55 -11.17 -12.41
CA SER A 226 -11.48 -11.17 -11.43
C SER A 226 -11.51 -12.50 -10.69
N ILE A 227 -10.33 -13.06 -10.46
CA ILE A 227 -10.14 -14.26 -9.66
C ILE A 227 -9.25 -13.92 -8.49
N ASP A 228 -9.74 -14.12 -7.28
CA ASP A 228 -9.01 -13.82 -6.06
C ASP A 228 -9.41 -14.71 -4.90
N ALA A 229 -8.61 -14.68 -3.83
CA ALA A 229 -8.90 -15.39 -2.59
C ALA A 229 -9.21 -14.41 -1.46
N LYS A 230 -10.39 -14.49 -0.84
CA LYS A 230 -10.82 -13.64 0.30
C LYS A 230 -11.21 -14.47 1.51
N SER A 231 -11.02 -13.90 2.70
CA SER A 231 -11.45 -14.50 3.98
C SER A 231 -12.91 -14.94 4.00
N LYS A 232 -13.76 -14.25 3.25
CA LYS A 232 -15.21 -14.49 3.19
C LYS A 232 -15.60 -15.66 2.29
N ASN A 233 -14.93 -15.80 1.15
CA ASN A 233 -15.41 -16.59 0.02
C ASN A 233 -14.38 -17.60 -0.50
N ASN A 234 -13.26 -17.81 0.21
CA ASN A 234 -12.14 -18.62 -0.30
C ASN A 234 -11.70 -18.08 -1.68
N ILE A 235 -11.36 -18.95 -2.63
CA ILE A 235 -11.17 -18.56 -4.04
C ILE A 235 -12.53 -18.30 -4.68
N GLN A 236 -12.66 -17.18 -5.38
CA GLN A 236 -13.88 -16.81 -6.09
C GLN A 236 -13.56 -16.29 -7.49
N ILE A 237 -14.45 -16.58 -8.44
CA ILE A 237 -14.47 -16.00 -9.79
C ILE A 237 -15.66 -15.04 -9.83
N MET A 238 -15.40 -13.76 -10.02
CA MET A 238 -16.45 -12.74 -10.07
C MET A 238 -16.38 -11.87 -11.31
N PRO A 239 -17.53 -11.44 -11.88
CA PRO A 239 -17.54 -10.43 -12.93
C PRO A 239 -16.78 -9.16 -12.49
N ILE A 240 -15.99 -8.58 -13.39
CA ILE A 240 -15.14 -7.43 -13.05
C ILE A 240 -15.91 -6.27 -12.43
N LYS A 241 -17.14 -6.00 -12.89
CA LYS A 241 -17.96 -4.91 -12.36
C LYS A 241 -18.27 -5.09 -10.88
N GLU A 242 -18.62 -6.32 -10.48
CA GLU A 242 -18.87 -6.66 -9.07
C GLU A 242 -17.58 -6.50 -8.23
N PHE A 243 -16.43 -6.88 -8.78
CA PHE A 243 -15.15 -6.67 -8.12
C PHE A 243 -14.88 -5.17 -7.87
N LEU A 244 -15.10 -4.33 -8.88
CA LEU A 244 -14.84 -2.88 -8.82
C LEU A 244 -15.84 -2.11 -7.96
N GLU A 245 -16.98 -2.70 -7.63
CA GLU A 245 -17.93 -2.22 -6.62
C GLU A 245 -17.46 -2.48 -5.17
N GLY A 246 -16.38 -3.25 -5.00
CA GLY A 246 -15.75 -3.49 -3.71
C GLY A 246 -15.30 -2.21 -2.99
N ASP A 247 -15.05 -2.33 -1.68
CA ASP A 247 -14.73 -1.20 -0.81
C ASP A 247 -13.28 -0.71 -0.92
N TYR A 248 -12.82 -0.45 -2.15
CA TYR A 248 -11.48 -0.01 -2.45
C TYR A 248 -11.35 1.51 -2.41
N VAL A 249 -10.25 2.00 -1.84
CA VAL A 249 -9.85 3.43 -1.88
C VAL A 249 -8.70 3.68 -2.83
N ARG A 250 -7.97 2.64 -3.22
CA ARG A 250 -6.93 2.65 -4.25
C ARG A 250 -6.92 1.31 -4.97
N MET A 251 -6.63 1.34 -6.25
CA MET A 251 -6.43 0.16 -7.07
C MET A 251 -5.34 0.43 -8.09
N ALA A 252 -4.44 -0.52 -8.28
CA ALA A 252 -3.44 -0.50 -9.33
C ALA A 252 -3.57 -1.74 -10.21
N VAL A 253 -3.15 -1.60 -11.47
CA VAL A 253 -3.10 -2.67 -12.46
C VAL A 253 -1.65 -2.91 -12.81
N TYR A 254 -1.15 -4.11 -12.52
CA TYR A 254 0.18 -4.54 -12.93
C TYR A 254 0.07 -5.55 -14.06
N ARG A 255 0.91 -5.40 -15.08
CA ARG A 255 0.91 -6.27 -16.25
C ARG A 255 2.28 -6.90 -16.42
N HIS A 256 2.27 -8.21 -16.61
CA HIS A 256 3.45 -8.97 -16.95
C HIS A 256 3.98 -8.57 -18.33
N HIS A 257 5.31 -8.54 -18.53
CA HIS A 257 5.90 -8.14 -19.82
C HIS A 257 5.56 -9.12 -20.96
N ASP A 258 5.48 -10.41 -20.64
CA ASP A 258 5.07 -11.47 -21.55
C ASP A 258 3.57 -11.70 -21.41
N SER A 259 2.81 -11.27 -22.43
CA SER A 259 1.35 -11.39 -22.44
C SER A 259 0.85 -12.83 -22.61
N GLU A 260 1.64 -13.73 -23.19
CA GLU A 260 1.26 -15.14 -23.36
C GLU A 260 1.36 -15.88 -22.03
N VAL A 261 2.45 -15.64 -21.28
CA VAL A 261 2.61 -16.12 -19.90
C VAL A 261 1.46 -15.62 -19.03
N ALA A 262 1.17 -14.31 -19.08
CA ALA A 262 0.09 -13.70 -18.32
C ALA A 262 -1.28 -14.34 -18.62
N ALA A 263 -1.60 -14.53 -19.90
CA ALA A 263 -2.87 -15.12 -20.32
C ALA A 263 -3.01 -16.58 -19.85
N ARG A 264 -1.92 -17.37 -19.95
CA ARG A 264 -1.88 -18.75 -19.47
C ARG A 264 -2.01 -18.84 -17.95
N ALA A 265 -1.37 -17.96 -17.19
CA ALA A 265 -1.46 -17.91 -15.73
C ALA A 265 -2.91 -17.65 -15.27
N ALA A 266 -3.56 -16.66 -15.88
CA ALA A 266 -4.97 -16.38 -15.60
C ALA A 266 -5.91 -17.54 -15.96
N GLN A 267 -5.67 -18.19 -17.11
CA GLN A 267 -6.46 -19.34 -17.52
C GLN A 267 -6.26 -20.53 -16.57
N HIS A 268 -5.02 -20.79 -16.14
CA HIS A 268 -4.71 -21.87 -15.21
C HIS A 268 -5.50 -21.77 -13.91
N ILE A 269 -5.52 -20.59 -13.27
CA ILE A 269 -6.27 -20.39 -12.03
C ILE A 269 -7.79 -20.42 -12.25
N TYR A 270 -8.26 -19.93 -13.40
CA TYR A 270 -9.68 -20.05 -13.77
C TYR A 270 -10.11 -21.52 -13.86
N ASP A 271 -9.35 -22.33 -14.60
CA ASP A 271 -9.64 -23.74 -14.81
C ASP A 271 -9.50 -24.53 -13.50
N PHE A 272 -8.45 -24.26 -12.71
CA PHE A 272 -8.25 -24.83 -11.38
C PHE A 272 -9.45 -24.59 -10.47
N GLN A 273 -9.94 -23.35 -10.37
CA GLN A 273 -11.09 -23.06 -9.52
C GLN A 273 -12.38 -23.70 -10.06
N LYS A 274 -12.59 -23.72 -11.39
CA LYS A 274 -13.75 -24.37 -12.00
C LYS A 274 -13.78 -25.88 -11.77
N GLU A 275 -12.63 -26.54 -11.84
CA GLU A 275 -12.49 -27.97 -11.54
C GLU A 275 -12.79 -28.26 -10.06
N ASN A 276 -12.25 -27.45 -9.15
CA ASN A 276 -12.55 -27.57 -7.72
C ASN A 276 -14.05 -27.39 -7.43
N GLU A 277 -14.70 -26.40 -8.05
CA GLU A 277 -16.16 -26.19 -7.95
C GLU A 277 -16.96 -27.42 -8.43
N GLN A 278 -16.57 -28.00 -9.57
CA GLN A 278 -17.23 -29.19 -10.13
C GLN A 278 -17.07 -30.42 -9.21
N ASN A 279 -15.91 -30.55 -8.58
CA ASN A 279 -15.59 -31.65 -7.68
C ASN A 279 -16.03 -31.41 -6.21
N ASN A 280 -16.66 -30.28 -5.91
CA ASN A 280 -17.01 -29.84 -4.54
C ASN A 280 -15.80 -29.80 -3.58
N ILE A 281 -14.62 -29.47 -4.11
CA ILE A 281 -13.40 -29.27 -3.33
C ILE A 281 -13.31 -27.80 -2.92
N VAL A 282 -13.04 -27.55 -1.65
CA VAL A 282 -12.90 -26.20 -1.10
C VAL A 282 -11.45 -25.95 -0.74
N ILE A 283 -10.85 -24.94 -1.35
CA ILE A 283 -9.52 -24.44 -0.98
C ILE A 283 -9.72 -23.34 0.05
N GLU A 284 -9.32 -23.55 1.30
CA GLU A 284 -9.63 -22.62 2.39
C GLU A 284 -8.74 -21.36 2.35
N TYR A 285 -9.32 -20.19 2.62
CA TYR A 285 -8.51 -18.99 2.81
C TYR A 285 -7.71 -19.08 4.11
N ASP A 286 -6.39 -18.94 4.06
CA ASP A 286 -5.48 -18.83 5.19
C ASP A 286 -4.46 -17.73 4.90
N LEU A 287 -4.45 -16.67 5.74
CA LEU A 287 -3.60 -15.50 5.59
C LEU A 287 -2.11 -15.85 5.54
N LEU A 288 -1.70 -16.95 6.19
CA LEU A 288 -0.31 -17.37 6.30
C LEU A 288 -0.02 -18.63 5.47
N ALA A 289 -0.88 -18.99 4.50
CA ALA A 289 -0.61 -20.08 3.58
C ALA A 289 0.67 -19.83 2.76
N GLU A 290 1.49 -20.88 2.63
CA GLU A 290 2.77 -20.87 1.90
C GLU A 290 2.75 -21.78 0.67
N ASP A 291 1.87 -22.78 0.63
CA ASP A 291 1.78 -23.79 -0.42
C ASP A 291 0.31 -24.10 -0.75
N LEU A 292 -0.08 -23.88 -2.02
CA LEU A 292 -1.45 -24.08 -2.50
C LEU A 292 -1.86 -25.57 -2.47
N SER A 293 -0.88 -26.48 -2.59
CA SER A 293 -1.12 -27.92 -2.62
C SER A 293 -1.65 -28.48 -1.28
N GLU A 294 -1.51 -27.71 -0.19
CA GLU A 294 -2.07 -28.04 1.13
C GLU A 294 -3.57 -27.74 1.25
N GLY A 295 -4.23 -27.34 0.15
CA GLY A 295 -5.66 -27.01 0.15
C GLY A 295 -5.98 -25.70 0.84
N ARG A 296 -4.99 -24.82 1.00
CA ARG A 296 -5.10 -23.50 1.64
C ARG A 296 -4.49 -22.43 0.76
N THR A 297 -5.02 -21.22 0.81
CA THR A 297 -4.51 -20.11 0.00
C THR A 297 -4.75 -18.74 0.60
N ASN A 298 -4.03 -17.74 0.11
CA ASN A 298 -4.37 -16.34 0.28
C ASN A 298 -4.30 -15.63 -1.07
N CYS A 299 -4.70 -14.37 -1.13
CA CYS A 299 -4.74 -13.63 -2.39
C CYS A 299 -3.37 -13.62 -3.09
N SER A 300 -2.28 -13.44 -2.36
CA SER A 300 -0.94 -13.42 -2.92
C SER A 300 -0.45 -14.80 -3.38
N LEU A 301 -0.64 -15.83 -2.57
CA LEU A 301 -0.21 -17.19 -2.89
C LEU A 301 -0.93 -17.71 -4.15
N LEU A 302 -2.23 -17.42 -4.29
CA LEU A 302 -2.98 -17.77 -5.49
C LEU A 302 -2.35 -17.17 -6.76
N ILE A 303 -1.97 -15.88 -6.71
CA ILE A 303 -1.38 -15.19 -7.87
C ILE A 303 0.05 -15.68 -8.12
N LYS A 304 0.82 -15.89 -7.06
CA LYS A 304 2.17 -16.44 -7.15
C LYS A 304 2.15 -17.82 -7.83
N ASP A 305 1.31 -18.72 -7.33
CA ASP A 305 1.16 -20.07 -7.87
C ASP A 305 0.75 -20.06 -9.36
N ALA A 306 -0.14 -19.14 -9.75
CA ALA A 306 -0.57 -18.96 -11.14
C ALA A 306 0.61 -18.77 -12.11
N TYR A 307 1.54 -17.89 -11.75
CA TYR A 307 2.68 -17.54 -12.58
C TYR A 307 3.81 -18.57 -12.46
N ASP A 308 4.12 -19.03 -11.26
CA ASP A 308 5.20 -19.99 -11.02
C ASP A 308 4.91 -21.35 -11.67
N THR A 309 3.64 -21.78 -11.71
CA THR A 309 3.24 -23.02 -12.41
C THR A 309 3.41 -22.91 -13.93
N ILE A 310 3.17 -21.72 -14.49
CA ILE A 310 3.16 -21.50 -15.94
C ILE A 310 4.55 -21.17 -16.49
N ALA A 311 5.34 -20.42 -15.74
CA ALA A 311 6.67 -19.98 -16.12
C ALA A 311 7.57 -19.87 -14.87
N PRO A 312 8.10 -20.99 -14.34
CA PRO A 312 8.90 -21.00 -13.11
C PRO A 312 10.07 -20.01 -13.12
N ASP A 313 10.71 -19.83 -14.28
CA ASP A 313 11.87 -18.92 -14.43
C ASP A 313 11.48 -17.45 -14.67
N GLN A 314 10.19 -17.18 -14.90
CA GLN A 314 9.65 -15.83 -15.14
C GLN A 314 8.57 -15.44 -14.12
N GLY A 315 8.40 -16.26 -13.08
CA GLY A 315 7.43 -16.05 -12.02
C GLY A 315 7.87 -14.96 -11.03
N PHE A 316 7.41 -15.11 -9.80
CA PHE A 316 7.73 -14.16 -8.73
C PHE A 316 9.08 -14.48 -8.11
N GLN A 317 9.94 -13.46 -7.98
CA GLN A 317 11.28 -13.63 -7.42
C GLN A 317 11.22 -13.54 -5.89
N SER A 318 11.48 -14.67 -5.23
CA SER A 318 11.37 -14.81 -3.77
C SER A 318 12.35 -13.95 -2.99
N GLU A 319 13.46 -13.56 -3.62
CA GLU A 319 14.49 -12.67 -3.09
C GLU A 319 13.93 -11.29 -2.70
N TYR A 320 12.83 -10.88 -3.33
CA TYR A 320 12.18 -9.58 -3.14
C TYR A 320 10.94 -9.64 -2.25
N PHE A 321 10.62 -10.81 -1.68
CA PHE A 321 9.47 -10.92 -0.79
C PHE A 321 9.71 -10.24 0.54
N SER A 322 8.71 -9.49 0.98
CA SER A 322 8.65 -8.95 2.32
C SER A 322 8.64 -10.09 3.34
N ARG A 323 9.21 -9.83 4.51
CA ARG A 323 9.24 -10.80 5.60
C ARG A 323 8.37 -10.33 6.75
N ILE A 324 7.88 -11.25 7.55
CA ILE A 324 7.42 -10.94 8.90
C ILE A 324 8.62 -11.18 9.80
N GLU A 325 9.29 -10.09 10.18
CA GLU A 325 10.40 -10.09 11.14
C GLU A 325 9.88 -9.36 12.38
N LEU A 326 9.46 -10.12 13.38
CA LEU A 326 8.96 -9.57 14.63
C LEU A 326 10.00 -9.84 15.71
N HIS A 327 10.61 -8.79 16.26
CA HIS A 327 11.54 -8.94 17.38
C HIS A 327 10.80 -9.14 18.72
N ASN A 328 9.54 -8.73 18.80
CA ASN A 328 8.71 -8.86 19.98
C ASN A 328 8.18 -10.29 20.18
N THR A 329 8.79 -11.01 21.12
CA THR A 329 8.45 -12.42 21.45
C THR A 329 6.97 -12.63 21.79
N SER A 330 6.29 -11.64 22.37
CA SER A 330 4.86 -11.76 22.74
C SER A 330 3.96 -11.86 21.50
N ILE A 331 4.36 -11.23 20.40
CA ILE A 331 3.63 -11.23 19.13
C ILE A 331 4.04 -12.42 18.28
N VAL A 332 5.33 -12.72 18.24
CA VAL A 332 5.88 -13.93 17.61
C VAL A 332 5.15 -15.19 18.07
N ASN A 333 4.95 -15.35 19.39
CA ASN A 333 4.22 -16.50 19.95
C ASN A 333 2.76 -16.59 19.48
N ARG A 334 2.15 -15.46 19.09
CA ARG A 334 0.76 -15.40 18.59
C ARG A 334 0.67 -15.67 17.08
N PHE A 335 1.69 -15.30 16.31
CA PHE A 335 1.84 -15.74 14.92
C PHE A 335 2.21 -17.23 14.83
N GLY A 336 2.88 -17.76 15.84
CA GLY A 336 3.34 -19.16 15.89
C GLY A 336 4.55 -19.43 15.00
N ARG A 337 5.09 -18.40 14.33
CA ARG A 337 6.31 -18.44 13.52
C ARG A 337 7.07 -17.13 13.69
N ASN A 338 8.39 -17.22 13.77
CA ASN A 338 9.25 -16.06 14.06
C ASN A 338 9.75 -15.37 12.79
N HIS A 339 9.78 -16.11 11.68
CA HIS A 339 10.22 -15.62 10.38
C HIS A 339 9.36 -16.29 9.33
N MET A 340 8.69 -15.49 8.51
CA MET A 340 8.01 -15.95 7.31
C MET A 340 8.41 -15.02 6.18
N GLN A 341 8.76 -15.60 5.03
CA GLN A 341 8.94 -14.86 3.80
C GLN A 341 7.75 -15.16 2.91
N LEU A 342 6.86 -14.19 2.77
CA LEU A 342 5.61 -14.33 2.02
C LEU A 342 5.59 -13.28 0.93
N PHE A 343 4.99 -13.61 -0.20
CA PHE A 343 4.67 -12.60 -1.21
C PHE A 343 3.54 -11.73 -0.67
N PHE A 344 3.81 -10.47 -0.31
CA PHE A 344 2.79 -9.52 0.10
C PHE A 344 2.22 -8.76 -1.10
N PRO A 345 0.98 -8.25 -1.02
CA PRO A 345 0.39 -7.45 -2.10
C PRO A 345 1.24 -6.27 -2.56
N GLY A 346 2.04 -5.67 -1.66
CA GLY A 346 2.97 -4.60 -1.99
C GLY A 346 4.22 -5.04 -2.76
N ASP A 347 4.63 -6.30 -2.64
CA ASP A 347 5.87 -6.76 -3.25
C ASP A 347 5.78 -6.76 -4.79
N ILE A 348 4.56 -6.75 -5.36
CA ILE A 348 4.31 -6.62 -6.81
C ILE A 348 4.97 -5.38 -7.40
N GLU A 349 5.12 -4.31 -6.61
CA GLU A 349 5.68 -3.03 -7.06
C GLU A 349 7.15 -3.12 -7.43
N ILE A 350 7.87 -4.08 -6.85
CA ILE A 350 9.30 -4.31 -7.09
C ILE A 350 9.53 -5.60 -7.88
N GLN A 351 8.49 -6.25 -8.39
CA GLN A 351 8.66 -7.43 -9.24
C GLN A 351 9.10 -7.00 -10.65
N PRO A 352 10.29 -7.44 -11.11
CA PRO A 352 10.91 -6.96 -12.36
C PRO A 352 10.12 -7.38 -13.60
N ASN A 353 9.32 -8.44 -13.48
CA ASN A 353 8.52 -8.99 -14.57
C ASN A 353 7.22 -8.23 -14.81
N PHE A 354 6.86 -7.30 -13.92
CA PHE A 354 5.60 -6.57 -13.95
C PHE A 354 5.83 -5.07 -14.14
N SER A 355 4.85 -4.40 -14.72
CA SER A 355 4.86 -2.96 -14.88
C SER A 355 3.51 -2.37 -14.50
N LEU A 356 3.53 -1.22 -13.83
CA LEU A 356 2.32 -0.47 -13.50
C LEU A 356 1.67 0.05 -14.78
N VAL A 357 0.47 -0.43 -15.08
CA VAL A 357 -0.30 -0.01 -16.24
C VAL A 357 -1.27 1.10 -15.91
N ALA A 358 -1.94 1.00 -14.77
CA ALA A 358 -2.94 1.97 -14.35
C ALA A 358 -2.98 2.06 -12.83
N GLU A 359 -3.25 3.23 -12.29
CA GLU A 359 -3.47 3.43 -10.86
C GLU A 359 -4.63 4.40 -10.63
N TRP A 360 -5.57 3.98 -9.80
CA TRP A 360 -6.75 4.72 -9.39
C TRP A 360 -6.83 4.88 -7.88
N TYR A 361 -7.40 5.98 -7.41
CA TYR A 361 -7.72 6.18 -6.01
C TYR A 361 -8.98 7.05 -5.83
N ASP A 362 -9.64 6.87 -4.68
CA ASP A 362 -10.73 7.74 -4.22
C ASP A 362 -10.18 8.81 -3.26
N PRO A 363 -9.94 10.04 -3.74
CA PRO A 363 -9.39 11.12 -2.93
C PRO A 363 -10.28 11.51 -1.73
N ARG A 364 -11.57 11.18 -1.75
CA ARG A 364 -12.48 11.46 -0.63
C ARG A 364 -12.22 10.55 0.57
N ARG A 365 -11.67 9.36 0.30
CA ARG A 365 -11.54 8.27 1.27
C ARG A 365 -10.09 7.97 1.62
N ILE A 366 -9.17 8.22 0.68
CA ILE A 366 -7.72 7.96 0.85
C ILE A 366 -7.15 8.69 2.06
N TRP A 367 -7.75 9.82 2.44
CA TRP A 367 -7.33 10.57 3.62
C TRP A 367 -7.43 9.76 4.92
N ASP A 368 -8.57 9.11 5.11
CA ASP A 368 -8.81 8.33 6.32
C ASP A 368 -7.89 7.11 6.36
N THR A 369 -7.57 6.52 5.21
CA THR A 369 -6.62 5.40 5.15
C THR A 369 -5.21 5.84 5.51
N GLN A 370 -4.73 6.99 5.02
CA GLN A 370 -3.42 7.53 5.40
C GLN A 370 -3.27 7.75 6.92
N LEU A 371 -4.36 8.06 7.63
CA LEU A 371 -4.32 8.18 9.10
C LEU A 371 -4.21 6.82 9.78
N TYR A 372 -4.87 5.79 9.24
CA TYR A 372 -4.66 4.42 9.70
C TYR A 372 -3.24 3.94 9.41
N ASP A 373 -2.70 4.25 8.22
CA ASP A 373 -1.36 3.83 7.79
C ASP A 373 -0.29 4.40 8.72
N VAL A 374 -0.34 5.70 9.01
CA VAL A 374 0.55 6.31 10.01
C VAL A 374 0.38 5.66 11.38
N GLY A 375 -0.86 5.43 11.81
CA GLY A 375 -1.14 4.73 13.07
C GLY A 375 -0.56 3.32 13.12
N ALA A 376 -0.56 2.60 12.00
CA ALA A 376 -0.05 1.25 11.88
C ALA A 376 1.48 1.22 11.84
N SER A 377 2.11 2.05 11.00
CA SER A 377 3.57 2.21 10.97
C SER A 377 4.10 2.54 12.37
N THR A 378 3.49 3.51 13.06
CA THR A 378 3.90 3.91 14.41
C THR A 378 3.65 2.82 15.45
N LEU A 379 2.51 2.12 15.40
CA LEU A 379 2.23 1.03 16.32
C LEU A 379 3.23 -0.13 16.15
N MET A 380 3.58 -0.47 14.92
CA MET A 380 4.56 -1.52 14.63
C MET A 380 5.95 -1.13 15.11
N ASP A 381 6.37 0.11 14.86
CA ASP A 381 7.64 0.64 15.37
C ASP A 381 7.72 0.58 16.91
N TRP A 382 6.65 0.94 17.63
CA TRP A 382 6.60 0.80 19.10
C TRP A 382 6.71 -0.64 19.58
N ILE A 383 6.05 -1.54 18.86
CA ILE A 383 6.07 -2.98 19.14
C ILE A 383 7.48 -3.54 18.95
N ASP A 384 8.14 -3.15 17.85
CA ASP A 384 9.43 -3.68 17.43
C ASP A 384 10.56 -3.25 18.36
N ARG A 385 10.54 -2.00 18.81
CA ARG A 385 11.47 -1.47 19.84
C ARG A 385 11.31 -2.12 21.21
N GLY A 386 10.27 -2.93 21.41
CA GLY A 386 9.93 -3.53 22.70
C GLY A 386 9.31 -2.53 23.68
N ASP A 387 8.94 -1.33 23.22
CA ASP A 387 8.29 -0.29 24.02
C ASP A 387 6.81 -0.61 24.27
N TYR A 388 6.24 -1.59 23.55
CA TYR A 388 4.82 -1.88 23.55
C TYR A 388 4.44 -3.36 23.54
N GLY A 389 3.51 -3.71 24.44
CA GLY A 389 2.78 -4.99 24.40
C GLY A 389 1.31 -4.79 24.07
N VAL A 390 0.76 -5.70 23.27
CA VAL A 390 -0.68 -5.72 22.97
C VAL A 390 -1.40 -6.58 24.00
N LYS A 391 -1.92 -5.97 25.07
CA LYS A 391 -2.74 -6.69 26.06
C LYS A 391 -4.11 -7.01 25.46
N GLY A 392 -4.49 -8.28 25.55
CA GLY A 392 -5.75 -8.78 25.01
C GLY A 392 -6.94 -7.94 25.45
N SER A 393 -7.63 -7.34 24.49
CA SER A 393 -8.88 -6.64 24.70
C SER A 393 -10.01 -7.62 24.99
N SER A 394 -11.11 -7.15 25.60
CA SER A 394 -12.32 -7.97 25.75
C SER A 394 -12.88 -8.44 24.40
N LYS A 395 -12.68 -7.64 23.33
CA LYS A 395 -13.04 -8.01 21.96
C LYS A 395 -12.16 -9.11 21.41
N ALA A 396 -10.85 -9.08 21.65
CA ALA A 396 -9.95 -10.15 21.24
C ALA A 396 -10.16 -11.43 22.03
N ALA A 397 -10.45 -11.35 23.33
CA ALA A 397 -10.84 -12.51 24.13
C ALA A 397 -12.15 -13.15 23.59
N LEU A 398 -13.12 -12.32 23.19
CA LEU A 398 -14.33 -12.79 22.53
C LEU A 398 -14.00 -13.43 21.17
N ALA A 399 -13.20 -12.78 20.32
CA ALA A 399 -12.79 -13.32 19.03
C ALA A 399 -12.13 -14.69 19.20
N ARG A 400 -11.10 -14.80 20.06
CA ARG A 400 -10.44 -16.06 20.40
C ARG A 400 -11.45 -17.15 20.79
N SER A 401 -12.39 -16.81 21.67
CA SER A 401 -13.42 -17.75 22.15
C SER A 401 -14.36 -18.21 21.02
N VAL A 402 -14.74 -17.30 20.11
CA VAL A 402 -15.56 -17.64 18.93
C VAL A 402 -14.80 -18.59 18.01
N TYR A 403 -13.52 -18.32 17.72
CA TYR A 403 -12.69 -19.19 16.88
C TYR A 403 -12.50 -20.58 17.49
N ILE A 404 -12.16 -20.68 18.78
CA ILE A 404 -12.03 -21.97 19.49
C ILE A 404 -13.32 -22.79 19.36
N LYS A 405 -14.48 -22.16 19.61
CA LYS A 405 -15.78 -22.84 19.53
C LYS A 405 -16.15 -23.25 18.10
N ALA A 406 -15.84 -22.41 17.12
CA ALA A 406 -16.11 -22.72 15.72
C ALA A 406 -15.27 -23.91 15.24
N GLN A 407 -13.99 -23.96 15.62
CA GLN A 407 -13.09 -25.09 15.35
C GLN A 407 -13.53 -26.38 16.06
N SER A 408 -14.16 -26.27 17.25
CA SER A 408 -14.78 -27.42 17.92
C SER A 408 -16.14 -27.84 17.35
N GLY A 409 -16.62 -27.21 16.25
CA GLY A 409 -17.86 -27.58 15.57
C GLY A 409 -19.13 -26.86 16.07
N ASP A 410 -19.02 -25.84 16.92
CA ASP A 410 -20.19 -25.07 17.39
C ASP A 410 -20.83 -24.28 16.24
N LYS A 411 -22.10 -24.59 15.93
CA LYS A 411 -22.83 -23.99 14.80
C LYS A 411 -23.07 -22.48 14.96
N MET A 412 -23.28 -22.01 16.20
CA MET A 412 -23.53 -20.59 16.47
C MET A 412 -22.22 -19.80 16.30
N ALA A 413 -21.11 -20.33 16.80
CA ALA A 413 -19.80 -19.73 16.63
C ALA A 413 -19.40 -19.68 15.14
N LYS A 414 -19.62 -20.76 14.38
CA LYS A 414 -19.42 -20.77 12.92
C LYS A 414 -20.26 -19.70 12.23
N HIS A 415 -21.56 -19.64 12.55
CA HIS A 415 -22.45 -18.60 12.00
C HIS A 415 -21.98 -17.17 12.34
N LEU A 416 -21.47 -16.94 13.56
CA LEU A 416 -20.91 -15.65 13.95
C LEU A 416 -19.63 -15.31 13.16
N LEU A 417 -18.75 -16.29 12.91
CA LEU A 417 -17.56 -16.10 12.07
C LEU A 417 -17.95 -15.78 10.63
N ASP A 418 -18.87 -16.54 10.05
CA ASP A 418 -19.33 -16.33 8.66
C ASP A 418 -19.93 -14.92 8.49
N LYS A 419 -20.73 -14.48 9.47
CA LYS A 419 -21.31 -13.14 9.52
C LYS A 419 -20.25 -12.04 9.67
N ALA A 420 -19.18 -12.33 10.42
CA ALA A 420 -18.04 -11.43 10.59
C ALA A 420 -17.02 -11.49 9.44
N HIS A 421 -17.22 -12.40 8.48
CA HIS A 421 -16.31 -12.66 7.35
C HIS A 421 -14.89 -13.07 7.80
N GLY A 422 -14.80 -13.77 8.94
CA GLY A 422 -13.55 -14.32 9.47
C GLY A 422 -13.21 -15.67 8.83
N PRO A 423 -11.95 -15.92 8.40
CA PRO A 423 -11.58 -17.21 7.79
C PRO A 423 -11.67 -18.34 8.81
N GLN A 424 -12.28 -19.47 8.44
CA GLN A 424 -12.46 -20.59 9.38
C GLN A 424 -11.14 -21.28 9.78
N SER A 425 -10.13 -21.22 8.92
CA SER A 425 -8.79 -21.81 9.11
C SER A 425 -7.87 -20.99 10.03
N MET A 426 -8.21 -19.72 10.29
CA MET A 426 -7.34 -18.82 11.06
C MET A 426 -7.22 -19.29 12.52
N SER A 427 -6.00 -19.27 13.06
CA SER A 427 -5.77 -19.64 14.46
C SER A 427 -6.47 -18.66 15.43
N PRO A 428 -6.98 -19.13 16.57
CA PRO A 428 -7.61 -18.24 17.56
C PRO A 428 -6.69 -17.12 18.06
N GLU A 429 -5.39 -17.39 18.17
CA GLU A 429 -4.37 -16.44 18.62
C GLU A 429 -4.12 -15.32 17.61
N LEU A 430 -4.05 -15.67 16.32
CA LEU A 430 -3.91 -14.72 15.21
C LEU A 430 -5.18 -13.87 15.07
N ALA A 431 -6.36 -14.49 15.14
CA ALA A 431 -7.63 -13.77 15.12
C ALA A 431 -7.73 -12.75 16.26
N ALA A 432 -7.34 -13.14 17.48
CA ALA A 432 -7.29 -12.24 18.62
C ALA A 432 -6.31 -11.09 18.40
N LEU A 433 -5.14 -11.37 17.83
CA LEU A 433 -4.11 -10.37 17.53
C LEU A 433 -4.61 -9.32 16.55
N ILE A 434 -5.18 -9.75 15.43
CA ILE A 434 -5.70 -8.84 14.41
C ILE A 434 -6.83 -7.96 14.98
N VAL A 435 -7.68 -8.51 15.85
CA VAL A 435 -8.73 -7.73 16.53
C VAL A 435 -8.12 -6.70 17.49
N ASP A 436 -7.12 -7.06 18.29
CA ASP A 436 -6.45 -6.11 19.19
C ASP A 436 -5.77 -4.98 18.43
N PHE A 437 -5.07 -5.31 17.34
CA PHE A 437 -4.46 -4.36 16.41
C PHE A 437 -5.52 -3.41 15.85
N SER A 438 -6.59 -3.97 15.28
CA SER A 438 -7.66 -3.18 14.67
C SER A 438 -8.31 -2.20 15.67
N VAL A 439 -8.54 -2.63 16.91
CA VAL A 439 -9.12 -1.76 17.96
C VAL A 439 -8.13 -0.67 18.38
N THR A 440 -6.85 -1.00 18.46
CA THR A 440 -5.79 -0.03 18.76
C THR A 440 -5.68 1.02 17.64
N LEU A 441 -5.60 0.58 16.39
CA LEU A 441 -5.52 1.47 15.23
C LEU A 441 -6.73 2.40 15.15
N GLU A 442 -7.94 1.88 15.40
CA GLU A 442 -9.15 2.70 15.47
C GLU A 442 -9.08 3.80 16.55
N CYS A 443 -8.45 3.53 17.68
CA CYS A 443 -8.22 4.52 18.73
C CYS A 443 -7.18 5.57 18.31
N LEU A 444 -6.04 5.16 17.73
CA LEU A 444 -5.01 6.07 17.24
C LEU A 444 -5.55 6.97 16.12
N TYR A 445 -6.26 6.38 15.16
CA TYR A 445 -6.97 7.07 14.09
C TYR A 445 -7.89 8.18 14.63
N LYS A 446 -8.74 7.88 15.62
CA LYS A 446 -9.65 8.88 16.21
C LYS A 446 -8.90 10.05 16.84
N LYS A 447 -7.79 9.77 17.55
CA LYS A 447 -6.95 10.81 18.17
C LYS A 447 -6.28 11.67 17.11
N LEU A 448 -5.70 11.06 16.07
CA LEU A 448 -5.09 11.75 14.93
C LEU A 448 -6.10 12.62 14.19
N LYS A 449 -7.23 12.04 13.79
CA LYS A 449 -8.31 12.75 13.08
C LYS A 449 -8.82 13.96 13.87
N THR A 450 -8.98 13.81 15.18
CA THR A 450 -9.40 14.92 16.05
C THR A 450 -8.34 16.03 16.10
N TYR A 451 -7.08 15.67 16.31
CA TYR A 451 -5.97 16.62 16.37
C TYR A 451 -5.80 17.37 15.04
N GLU A 452 -5.75 16.65 13.94
CA GLU A 452 -5.61 17.21 12.60
C GLU A 452 -6.79 18.12 12.23
N THR A 453 -8.03 17.73 12.57
CA THR A 453 -9.20 18.59 12.37
C THR A 453 -9.06 19.91 13.12
N GLY A 454 -8.45 19.90 14.32
CA GLY A 454 -8.13 21.09 15.09
C GLY A 454 -7.08 21.97 14.39
N ILE A 455 -5.96 21.38 13.97
CA ILE A 455 -4.88 22.10 13.27
C ILE A 455 -5.36 22.68 11.94
N ARG A 456 -6.12 21.92 11.15
CA ARG A 456 -6.68 22.39 9.87
C ARG A 456 -7.56 23.62 10.04
N LYS A 457 -8.38 23.68 11.09
CA LYS A 457 -9.20 24.87 11.39
C LYS A 457 -8.35 26.10 11.73
N GLN A 458 -7.15 25.91 12.27
CA GLN A 458 -6.23 26.99 12.65
C GLN A 458 -5.34 27.42 11.47
N ASN A 459 -4.90 26.48 10.65
CA ASN A 459 -3.86 26.66 9.63
C ASN A 459 -4.42 26.68 8.19
N GLY A 460 -5.66 27.16 8.00
CA GLY A 460 -6.22 27.35 6.66
C GLY A 460 -6.48 26.05 5.87
N ASP A 461 -7.00 25.03 6.54
CA ASP A 461 -7.29 23.68 6.02
C ASP A 461 -6.07 22.84 5.61
N MET A 462 -4.84 23.32 5.84
CA MET A 462 -3.61 22.58 5.52
C MET A 462 -3.47 21.33 6.39
N PRO A 463 -3.34 20.14 5.78
CA PRO A 463 -3.15 18.90 6.52
C PRO A 463 -1.77 18.80 7.21
N LEU A 464 -1.64 17.83 8.12
CA LEU A 464 -0.36 17.43 8.70
C LEU A 464 0.41 16.51 7.73
N SER A 465 1.73 16.66 7.71
CA SER A 465 2.67 15.72 7.10
C SER A 465 2.70 14.35 7.79
N PHE A 466 3.37 13.38 7.18
CA PHE A 466 3.62 12.08 7.79
C PHE A 466 4.35 12.23 9.13
N GLN A 467 5.50 12.93 9.15
CA GLN A 467 6.29 13.10 10.36
C GLN A 467 5.57 13.88 11.47
N GLU A 468 4.77 14.89 11.13
CA GLU A 468 4.00 15.63 12.15
C GLU A 468 2.95 14.74 12.84
N ARG A 469 2.33 13.80 12.10
CA ARG A 469 1.40 12.83 12.66
C ARG A 469 2.11 11.81 13.54
N VAL A 470 3.26 11.30 13.11
CA VAL A 470 4.12 10.42 13.92
C VAL A 470 4.53 11.13 15.21
N ASN A 471 5.03 12.36 15.12
CA ASN A 471 5.43 13.16 16.29
C ASN A 471 4.27 13.37 17.28
N TYR A 472 3.05 13.58 16.78
CA TYR A 472 1.88 13.68 17.64
C TYR A 472 1.55 12.35 18.34
N LEU A 473 1.65 11.22 17.64
CA LEU A 473 1.46 9.91 18.26
C LEU A 473 2.54 9.62 19.32
N GLU A 474 3.80 9.95 19.06
CA GLU A 474 4.89 9.87 20.04
C GLU A 474 4.62 10.72 21.27
N PHE A 475 4.20 11.97 21.06
CA PHE A 475 3.80 12.85 22.17
C PHE A 475 2.70 12.22 23.02
N LEU A 476 1.70 11.60 22.39
CA LEU A 476 0.64 10.91 23.11
C LEU A 476 1.17 9.71 23.89
N ARG A 477 2.08 8.92 23.28
CA ARG A 477 2.73 7.76 23.90
C ARG A 477 3.48 8.18 25.17
N GLU A 478 4.42 9.11 25.05
CA GLU A 478 5.23 9.61 26.18
C GLU A 478 4.37 10.23 27.29
N ARG A 479 3.29 10.95 26.91
CA ARG A 479 2.37 11.53 27.89
C ARG A 479 1.65 10.42 28.67
N SER A 480 1.21 9.37 27.99
CA SER A 480 0.52 8.25 28.64
C SER A 480 1.44 7.44 29.56
N GLU A 481 2.72 7.25 29.20
CA GLU A 481 3.77 6.70 30.08
C GLU A 481 3.93 7.53 31.35
N ARG A 482 4.15 8.85 31.20
CA ARG A 482 4.35 9.78 32.32
C ARG A 482 3.17 9.80 33.29
N MET A 483 1.95 9.63 32.78
CA MET A 483 0.74 9.60 33.60
C MET A 483 0.41 8.18 34.15
N ASN A 484 1.23 7.17 33.87
CA ASN A 484 0.93 5.75 34.10
C ASN A 484 -0.49 5.37 33.65
N SER A 485 -0.87 5.87 32.48
CA SER A 485 -2.21 5.73 31.91
C SER A 485 -2.13 4.94 30.61
N ARG A 486 -3.25 4.35 30.21
CA ARG A 486 -3.34 3.65 28.92
C ARG A 486 -3.62 4.66 27.81
N LEU A 487 -2.79 4.67 26.76
CA LEU A 487 -3.02 5.50 25.56
C LEU A 487 -4.38 5.16 24.92
N CYS A 488 -4.60 3.87 24.75
CA CYS A 488 -5.84 3.24 24.33
C CYS A 488 -6.17 2.12 25.31
N SER A 489 -7.46 1.77 25.53
CA SER A 489 -7.87 0.87 26.62
C SER A 489 -7.16 -0.48 26.68
N ASN A 490 -6.64 -0.96 25.54
CA ASN A 490 -6.02 -2.28 25.36
C ASN A 490 -4.50 -2.23 25.24
N LEU A 491 -3.94 -1.02 25.27
CA LEU A 491 -2.53 -0.78 25.16
C LEU A 491 -1.91 -0.69 26.57
N HIS A 492 -0.81 -1.42 26.79
CA HIS A 492 -0.11 -1.42 28.07
C HIS A 492 1.41 -1.43 27.86
N TRP A 493 2.10 -0.68 28.69
CA TRP A 493 3.56 -0.65 28.76
C TRP A 493 4.08 -2.00 29.21
N GLU A 494 4.84 -2.67 28.35
CA GLU A 494 5.75 -3.69 28.85
C GLU A 494 6.93 -2.92 29.41
N HIS A 495 6.88 -2.60 30.71
CA HIS A 495 8.12 -2.28 31.39
C HIS A 495 8.95 -3.55 31.33
N ASN A 496 9.88 -3.62 30.37
CA ASN A 496 11.00 -4.53 30.40
C ASN A 496 11.81 -4.20 31.66
N THR A 497 11.31 -4.69 32.80
CA THR A 497 11.97 -4.62 34.10
C THR A 497 12.91 -5.82 34.24
N ILE A 498 13.52 -6.23 33.12
CA ILE A 498 14.45 -7.35 33.04
C ILE A 498 15.61 -6.92 32.14
N THR A 499 16.67 -6.46 32.80
CA THR A 499 18.08 -6.60 32.40
C THR A 499 18.68 -5.63 31.36
N ALA A 500 18.71 -4.33 31.69
CA ALA A 500 19.81 -3.43 31.27
C ALA A 500 20.85 -3.24 32.41
N LEU A 501 21.02 -4.28 33.24
CA LEU A 501 21.90 -4.27 34.43
C LEU A 501 22.90 -5.43 34.47
N GLN A 502 23.18 -6.12 33.35
CA GLN A 502 24.20 -7.19 33.32
C GLN A 502 25.03 -7.29 32.02
N GLU A 503 24.99 -6.31 31.12
CA GLU A 503 25.97 -6.23 30.02
C GLU A 503 26.58 -4.83 29.96
N ASP A 504 27.26 -4.45 31.06
CA ASP A 504 28.51 -3.66 31.06
C ASP A 504 29.10 -3.38 32.48
N ILE A 505 28.61 -4.04 33.55
CA ILE A 505 29.21 -4.10 34.90
C ILE A 505 28.88 -5.46 35.50
#